data_AF-A0A6G3WTQ0-F1
#
_entry.id   AF-A0A6G3WTQ0-F1
#
_cell.length_a   1.000
_cell.length_b   1.000
_cell.length_c   1.000
_cell.angle_alpha   90.00
_cell.angle_beta   90.00
_cell.angle_gamma   90.00
#
_symmetry.space_group_name_H-M   'P 1'
#
loop_
_entity.id
_entity.type
_entity.pdbx_description
1 polymer ?
#
loop_
_entity_poly.entity_id
_entity_poly.type
_entity_poly.pdbx_seq_one_letter_code
_entity_poly.pdbx_strand_id
1 'polypeptide(L)'
;SGRQFGAYLHEKVFDPLGMDHAVATVRDFERERVAPGHRSVFGTAVPFDAPYDTSGVPYGHVGGNVRDLTRFTLAQLDGGRLDGRRVLSAKGTAETQRGQVESDLDRFGLGWSVGTLRGTGERMVWKSGSLPGHDAMVVMLPDSDRAVIVL
;
A
#
# COMPACT_ATOMS: atom_id res chain seq x y z
N SER A 1 18.60 9.66 6.20
CA SER A 1 17.84 10.38 7.24
C SER A 1 18.29 10.04 8.66
N GLY A 2 18.94 8.91 8.93
CA GLY A 2 19.40 8.54 10.29
C GLY A 2 18.26 8.17 11.26
N ARG A 3 17.05 7.97 10.74
CA ARG A 3 15.83 7.74 11.52
C ARG A 3 15.33 6.32 11.32
N GLN A 4 14.59 5.82 12.32
CA GLN A 4 13.82 4.58 12.18
C GLN A 4 12.81 4.70 11.04
N PHE A 5 12.64 3.62 10.28
CA PHE A 5 11.89 3.65 9.03
C PHE A 5 10.41 4.01 9.23
N GLY A 6 9.71 3.38 10.19
CA GLY A 6 8.32 3.72 10.50
C GLY A 6 8.13 5.17 10.92
N ALA A 7 9.02 5.70 11.76
CA ALA A 7 8.99 7.11 12.15
C ALA A 7 9.27 8.08 10.98
N TYR A 8 10.07 7.65 10.00
CA TYR A 8 10.29 8.41 8.77
C TYR A 8 9.06 8.40 7.87
N LEU A 9 8.37 7.26 7.76
CA LEU A 9 7.12 7.15 7.00
C LEU A 9 6.01 8.03 7.58
N HIS A 10 5.85 8.05 8.92
CA HIS A 10 4.91 8.97 9.58
C HIS A 10 5.14 10.42 9.15
N GLU A 11 6.34 10.95 9.38
CA GLU A 11 6.59 12.37 9.09
C GLU A 11 6.54 12.72 7.59
N LYS A 12 7.02 11.83 6.72
CA LYS A 12 7.21 12.15 5.31
C LYS A 12 6.07 11.70 4.40
N VAL A 13 5.23 10.77 4.85
CA VAL A 13 4.18 10.16 4.02
C VAL A 13 2.85 10.15 4.74
N PHE A 14 2.73 9.52 5.91
CA PHE A 14 1.42 9.28 6.54
C PHE A 14 0.80 10.55 7.10
N ASP A 15 1.50 11.32 7.94
CA ASP A 15 0.96 12.54 8.53
C ASP A 15 0.62 13.59 7.46
N PRO A 16 1.49 13.86 6.46
CA PRO A 16 1.17 14.82 5.39
C PRO A 16 0.00 14.38 4.50
N LEU A 17 -0.25 13.07 4.42
CA LEU A 17 -1.41 12.53 3.72
C LEU A 17 -2.61 12.34 4.63
N GLY A 18 -2.54 12.60 5.94
CA GLY A 18 -3.64 12.38 6.90
C GLY A 18 -4.04 10.90 7.03
N MET A 19 -3.06 10.00 7.00
CA MET A 19 -3.24 8.57 7.23
C MET A 19 -3.13 8.26 8.73
N ASP A 20 -4.08 8.75 9.52
CA ASP A 20 -3.97 8.83 10.98
C ASP A 20 -3.97 7.45 11.67
N HIS A 21 -4.44 6.40 10.98
CA HIS A 21 -4.48 5.04 11.49
C HIS A 21 -3.41 4.12 10.85
N ALA A 22 -2.40 4.71 10.18
CA ALA A 22 -1.31 3.94 9.62
C ALA A 22 -0.48 3.24 10.70
N VAL A 23 -0.15 1.98 10.46
CA VAL A 23 0.66 1.13 11.34
C VAL A 23 2.03 0.91 10.73
N ALA A 24 3.07 1.46 11.37
CA ALA A 24 4.46 1.21 10.98
C ALA A 24 5.42 1.07 12.18
N THR A 25 4.87 1.01 13.39
CA THR A 25 5.60 0.84 14.64
C THR A 25 4.79 -0.04 15.60
N VAL A 26 5.45 -0.65 16.61
CA VAL A 26 4.76 -1.42 17.66
C VAL A 26 3.67 -0.58 18.35
N ARG A 27 3.96 0.69 18.62
CA ARG A 27 3.01 1.60 19.27
C ARG A 27 1.76 1.85 18.43
N ASP A 28 1.91 1.89 17.10
CA ASP A 28 0.75 2.00 16.22
C ASP A 28 -0.09 0.73 16.26
N PHE A 29 0.56 -0.43 16.17
CA PHE A 29 -0.13 -1.72 16.22
C PHE A 29 -0.95 -1.89 17.50
N GLU A 30 -0.39 -1.52 18.66
CA GLU A 30 -1.07 -1.52 19.96
C GLU A 30 -2.23 -0.50 20.02
N ARG A 31 -2.01 0.71 19.50
CA ARG A 31 -3.02 1.79 19.50
C ARG A 31 -4.21 1.45 18.62
N GLU A 32 -3.96 0.98 17.40
CA GLU A 32 -5.01 0.67 16.41
C GLU A 32 -5.76 -0.64 16.74
N ARG A 33 -5.26 -1.44 17.69
CA ARG A 33 -5.86 -2.71 18.11
C ARG A 33 -6.15 -3.60 16.90
N VAL A 34 -5.14 -3.76 16.04
CA VAL A 34 -5.25 -4.52 14.79
C VAL A 34 -5.84 -5.90 15.10
N ALA A 35 -6.98 -6.21 14.49
CA ALA A 35 -7.68 -7.45 14.77
C ALA A 35 -6.85 -8.66 14.30
N PRO A 36 -6.87 -9.78 15.04
CA PRO A 36 -6.29 -11.03 14.58
C PRO A 36 -6.86 -11.41 13.21
N GLY A 37 -5.98 -11.90 12.35
CA GLY A 37 -6.37 -12.39 11.04
C GLY A 37 -6.87 -13.83 11.09
N HIS A 38 -7.10 -14.42 9.91
CA HIS A 38 -7.42 -15.84 9.79
C HIS A 38 -6.50 -16.52 8.77
N ARG A 39 -6.08 -17.75 9.06
CA ARG A 39 -5.34 -18.60 8.12
C ARG A 39 -6.19 -19.81 7.72
N SER A 40 -5.99 -20.28 6.50
CA SER A 40 -6.62 -21.53 6.03
C SER A 40 -5.84 -22.73 6.55
N VAL A 41 -6.48 -23.58 7.33
CA VAL A 41 -5.97 -24.88 7.77
C VAL A 41 -6.91 -25.95 7.21
N PHE A 42 -6.45 -26.69 6.20
CA PHE A 42 -7.27 -27.67 5.46
C PHE A 42 -8.61 -27.10 4.96
N GLY A 43 -8.61 -25.85 4.47
CA GLY A 43 -9.81 -25.19 3.96
C GLY A 43 -10.70 -24.56 5.04
N THR A 44 -10.35 -24.69 6.31
CA THR A 44 -11.06 -24.06 7.43
C THR A 44 -10.35 -22.78 7.87
N ALA A 45 -11.09 -21.69 8.04
CA ALA A 45 -10.57 -20.45 8.59
C ALA A 45 -10.32 -20.62 10.09
N VAL A 46 -9.07 -20.45 10.51
CA VAL A 46 -8.65 -20.53 11.92
C VAL A 46 -8.06 -19.17 12.32
N PRO A 47 -8.49 -18.59 13.46
CA PRO A 47 -7.91 -17.35 13.97
C PRO A 47 -6.39 -17.45 14.10
N PHE A 48 -5.68 -16.40 13.71
CA PHE A 48 -4.23 -16.30 13.80
C PHE A 48 -3.85 -14.89 14.26
N ASP A 49 -3.40 -14.81 15.51
CA ASP A 49 -2.90 -13.58 16.12
C ASP A 49 -1.37 -13.56 16.05
N ALA A 50 -0.85 -13.05 14.93
CA ALA A 50 0.58 -12.97 14.69
C ALA A 50 1.18 -11.83 15.52
N PRO A 51 2.37 -12.01 16.14
CA PRO A 51 3.08 -10.88 16.73
C PRO A 51 3.47 -9.89 15.63
N TYR A 52 3.40 -8.59 15.95
CA TYR A 52 3.80 -7.55 15.01
C TYR A 52 5.32 -7.50 14.85
N ASP A 53 5.81 -7.74 13.62
CA ASP A 53 7.22 -7.70 13.28
C ASP A 53 7.63 -6.35 12.69
N THR A 54 8.30 -5.52 13.51
CA THR A 54 8.84 -4.23 13.06
C THR A 54 9.94 -4.34 11.99
N SER A 55 10.65 -5.47 11.91
CA SER A 55 11.66 -5.67 10.87
C SER A 55 11.01 -5.80 9.49
N GLY A 56 9.71 -6.14 9.47
CA GLY A 56 8.90 -6.31 8.28
C GLY A 56 8.32 -5.05 7.66
N VAL A 57 8.42 -3.89 8.33
CA VAL A 57 7.84 -2.63 7.86
C VAL A 57 8.32 -2.24 6.45
N PRO A 58 9.61 -2.42 6.07
CA PRO A 58 10.07 -2.07 4.73
C PRO A 58 9.53 -2.94 3.59
N TYR A 59 9.00 -4.14 3.87
CA TYR A 59 8.64 -5.10 2.83
C TYR A 59 7.20 -5.64 2.89
N GLY A 60 6.42 -5.33 3.94
CA GLY A 60 5.02 -5.75 3.97
C GLY A 60 4.24 -5.50 5.25
N HIS A 61 4.87 -5.13 6.38
CA HIS A 61 4.20 -4.94 7.67
C HIS A 61 3.72 -3.51 7.93
N VAL A 62 3.52 -2.73 6.86
CA VAL A 62 2.73 -1.49 6.97
C VAL A 62 1.26 -1.87 6.96
N GLY A 63 0.51 -1.38 7.93
CA GLY A 63 -0.94 -1.54 8.03
C GLY A 63 -1.66 -0.21 8.03
N GLY A 64 -2.99 -0.27 8.07
CA GLY A 64 -3.88 0.87 8.14
C GLY A 64 -5.30 0.43 7.82
N ASN A 65 -6.21 1.40 7.72
CA ASN A 65 -7.58 1.11 7.31
C ASN A 65 -7.83 1.55 5.86
N VAL A 66 -9.04 1.25 5.35
CA VAL A 66 -9.42 1.60 3.97
C VAL A 66 -9.37 3.10 3.70
N ARG A 67 -9.61 3.96 4.72
CA ARG A 67 -9.56 5.41 4.57
C ARG A 67 -8.12 5.90 4.40
N ASP A 68 -7.18 5.39 5.19
CA ASP A 68 -5.76 5.72 5.04
C ASP A 68 -5.25 5.31 3.66
N LEU A 69 -5.55 4.08 3.26
CA LEU A 69 -5.11 3.56 1.97
C LEU A 69 -5.76 4.32 0.81
N THR A 70 -7.02 4.76 0.96
CA THR A 70 -7.68 5.66 0.01
C THR A 70 -6.92 6.96 -0.16
N ARG A 71 -6.48 7.59 0.95
CA ARG A 71 -5.73 8.85 0.91
C ARG A 71 -4.37 8.67 0.20
N PHE A 72 -3.66 7.59 0.48
CA PHE A 72 -2.44 7.23 -0.25
C PHE A 72 -2.70 7.00 -1.74
N THR A 73 -3.75 6.26 -2.09
CA THR A 73 -4.11 5.94 -3.47
C THR A 73 -4.52 7.18 -4.26
N LEU A 74 -5.31 8.09 -3.68
CA LEU A 74 -5.64 9.38 -4.30
C LEU A 74 -4.38 10.21 -4.56
N ALA A 75 -3.43 10.21 -3.61
CA ALA A 75 -2.15 10.86 -3.84
C ALA A 75 -1.37 10.22 -4.98
N GLN A 76 -1.39 8.90 -5.14
CA GLN A 76 -0.72 8.21 -6.25
C GLN A 76 -1.35 8.51 -7.61
N LEU A 77 -2.69 8.66 -7.67
CA LEU A 77 -3.42 9.03 -8.87
C LEU A 77 -3.12 10.48 -9.31
N ASP A 78 -3.12 11.43 -8.36
CA ASP A 78 -2.83 12.86 -8.63
C ASP A 78 -1.31 13.18 -8.58
N GLY A 79 -0.48 12.22 -9.01
CA GLY A 79 0.95 12.41 -9.18
C GLY A 79 1.70 12.84 -7.91
N GLY A 80 1.26 12.39 -6.74
CA GLY A 80 1.83 12.68 -5.43
C GLY A 80 1.18 13.82 -4.66
N ARG A 81 0.05 14.36 -5.12
CA ARG A 81 -0.68 15.45 -4.47
C ARG A 81 -1.97 14.96 -3.82
N LEU A 82 -2.28 15.50 -2.65
CA LEU A 82 -3.57 15.29 -1.97
C LEU A 82 -3.97 16.60 -1.30
N ASP A 83 -5.27 16.94 -1.32
CA ASP A 83 -5.82 18.13 -0.66
C ASP A 83 -5.06 19.43 -1.00
N GLY A 84 -4.64 19.57 -2.27
CA GLY A 84 -3.88 20.72 -2.77
C GLY A 84 -2.39 20.75 -2.41
N ARG A 85 -1.89 19.79 -1.63
CA ARG A 85 -0.49 19.70 -1.19
C ARG A 85 0.26 18.55 -1.86
N ARG A 86 1.45 18.83 -2.38
CA ARG A 86 2.34 17.80 -2.93
C ARG A 86 3.15 17.14 -1.80
N VAL A 87 2.90 15.87 -1.55
CA VAL A 87 3.63 15.06 -0.57
C VAL A 87 4.70 14.23 -1.25
N LEU A 88 4.36 13.59 -2.37
CA LEU A 88 5.31 12.85 -3.21
C LEU A 88 5.66 13.67 -4.45
N SER A 89 6.91 13.61 -4.89
CA SER A 89 7.31 14.33 -6.10
C SER A 89 6.62 13.73 -7.32
N ALA A 90 6.12 14.59 -8.24
CA ALA A 90 5.47 14.12 -9.47
C ALA A 90 6.38 13.19 -10.28
N LYS A 91 7.65 13.56 -10.41
CA LYS A 91 8.66 12.73 -11.06
C LYS A 91 8.82 11.39 -10.35
N GLY A 92 8.97 11.38 -9.03
CA GLY A 92 9.12 10.14 -8.25
C GLY A 92 7.91 9.22 -8.38
N THR A 93 6.69 9.76 -8.25
CA THR A 93 5.46 8.99 -8.45
C THR A 93 5.41 8.38 -9.84
N ALA A 94 5.65 9.16 -10.90
CA ALA A 94 5.68 8.65 -12.27
C ALA A 94 6.74 7.55 -12.47
N GLU A 95 7.96 7.73 -11.92
CA GLU A 95 9.03 6.73 -12.01
C GLU A 95 8.65 5.41 -11.32
N THR A 96 7.95 5.46 -10.18
CA THR A 96 7.52 4.25 -9.48
C THR A 96 6.54 3.42 -10.31
N GLN A 97 5.72 4.08 -11.15
CA GLN A 97 4.65 3.45 -11.92
C GLN A 97 5.03 3.19 -13.40
N ARG A 98 6.30 3.37 -13.80
CA ARG A 98 6.74 3.28 -15.21
C ARG A 98 6.79 1.85 -15.77
N GLY A 99 6.95 0.84 -14.91
CA GLY A 99 7.18 -0.54 -15.34
C GLY A 99 8.58 -0.71 -15.95
N GLN A 100 9.62 -0.83 -15.13
CA GLN A 100 11.00 -0.84 -15.59
C GLN A 100 11.44 -2.20 -16.15
N VAL A 101 10.97 -3.30 -15.56
CA VAL A 101 11.42 -4.68 -15.87
C VAL A 101 10.25 -5.52 -16.38
N GLU A 102 10.49 -6.45 -17.30
CA GLU A 102 9.47 -7.40 -17.75
C GLU A 102 9.19 -8.48 -16.68
N SER A 103 7.96 -8.97 -16.62
CA SER A 103 7.51 -10.05 -15.72
C SER A 103 6.45 -10.91 -16.39
N ASP A 104 6.16 -12.09 -15.83
CA ASP A 104 5.23 -13.06 -16.42
C ASP A 104 3.78 -12.55 -16.54
N LEU A 105 3.39 -11.62 -15.69
CA LEU A 105 2.04 -11.08 -15.68
C LEU A 105 1.93 -9.74 -16.41
N ASP A 106 3.03 -8.98 -16.56
CA ASP A 106 3.06 -7.55 -16.93
C ASP A 106 4.50 -6.97 -16.86
N ARG A 107 4.69 -5.66 -16.58
CA ARG A 107 5.98 -5.04 -16.20
C ARG A 107 6.01 -4.70 -14.72
N PHE A 108 7.19 -4.71 -14.10
CA PHE A 108 7.40 -4.32 -12.71
C PHE A 108 8.07 -2.94 -12.61
N GLY A 109 7.41 -2.00 -11.93
CA GLY A 109 7.92 -0.69 -11.56
C GLY A 109 8.66 -0.70 -10.22
N LEU A 110 8.86 0.47 -9.61
CA LEU A 110 9.46 0.55 -8.28
C LEU A 110 8.39 0.31 -7.22
N GLY A 111 8.16 -0.96 -6.91
CA GLY A 111 7.17 -1.38 -5.93
C GLY A 111 5.74 -1.46 -6.47
N TRP A 112 5.54 -1.46 -7.79
CA TRP A 112 4.23 -1.62 -8.44
C TRP A 112 4.29 -2.63 -9.58
N SER A 113 3.23 -3.40 -9.77
CA SER A 113 2.98 -4.09 -11.04
C SER A 113 2.28 -3.12 -12.00
N VAL A 114 2.67 -3.14 -13.27
CA VAL A 114 2.23 -2.19 -14.30
C VAL A 114 1.87 -2.93 -15.57
N GLY A 115 0.60 -2.85 -15.93
CA GLY A 115 0.00 -3.64 -16.99
C GLY A 115 -1.18 -2.99 -17.66
N THR A 116 -2.04 -3.83 -18.23
CA THR A 116 -3.32 -3.41 -18.79
C THR A 116 -4.48 -4.20 -18.21
N LEU A 117 -5.60 -3.51 -17.96
CA LEU A 117 -6.82 -4.14 -17.52
C LEU A 117 -7.40 -4.98 -18.66
N ARG A 118 -7.46 -6.30 -18.44
CA ARG A 118 -7.98 -7.27 -19.42
C ARG A 118 -9.36 -6.86 -19.93
N GLY A 119 -9.53 -6.90 -21.24
CA GLY A 119 -10.78 -6.54 -21.92
C GLY A 119 -10.98 -5.05 -22.19
N THR A 120 -10.17 -4.16 -21.61
CA THR A 120 -10.25 -2.71 -21.86
C THR A 120 -8.97 -2.14 -22.49
N GLY A 121 -7.81 -2.77 -22.21
CA GLY A 121 -6.51 -2.24 -22.62
C GLY A 121 -6.05 -1.02 -21.81
N GLU A 122 -6.84 -0.59 -20.82
CA GLU A 122 -6.55 0.57 -19.98
C GLU A 122 -5.35 0.31 -19.08
N ARG A 123 -4.47 1.31 -18.91
CA ARG A 123 -3.28 1.19 -18.07
C ARG A 123 -3.67 0.91 -16.63
N MET A 124 -3.12 -0.17 -16.07
CA MET A 124 -3.36 -0.63 -14.72
C MET A 124 -2.07 -0.62 -13.90
N VAL A 125 -2.11 0.00 -12.73
CA VAL A 125 -1.00 0.02 -11.76
C VAL A 125 -1.53 -0.60 -10.47
N TRP A 126 -0.90 -1.68 -10.01
CA TRP A 126 -1.48 -2.45 -8.91
C TRP A 126 -0.42 -3.10 -8.02
N LYS A 127 -0.83 -3.44 -6.81
CA LYS A 127 -0.06 -4.26 -5.89
C LYS A 127 -0.99 -5.04 -4.97
N SER A 128 -0.66 -6.29 -4.76
CA SER A 128 -1.20 -7.10 -3.67
C SER A 128 -0.13 -7.33 -2.60
N GLY A 129 -0.59 -7.63 -1.40
CA GLY A 129 0.22 -8.04 -0.27
C GLY A 129 -0.56 -9.05 0.57
N SER A 130 0.18 -9.98 1.16
CA SER A 130 -0.37 -10.98 2.06
C SER A 130 0.57 -11.12 3.25
N LEU A 131 -0.01 -11.07 4.44
CA LEU A 131 0.61 -11.49 5.68
C LEU A 131 -0.24 -12.65 6.23
N PRO A 132 0.33 -13.52 7.07
CA PRO A 132 -0.47 -14.53 7.75
C PRO A 132 -1.66 -13.88 8.48
N GLY A 133 -2.87 -14.08 7.96
CA GLY A 133 -4.09 -13.55 8.54
C GLY A 133 -4.74 -12.36 7.82
N HIS A 134 -4.00 -11.66 6.95
CA HIS A 134 -4.45 -10.40 6.33
C HIS A 134 -4.01 -10.32 4.87
N ASP A 135 -4.92 -9.92 3.99
CA ASP A 135 -4.64 -9.72 2.57
C ASP A 135 -5.06 -8.31 2.18
N ALA A 136 -4.28 -7.67 1.31
CA ALA A 136 -4.59 -6.34 0.82
C ALA A 136 -4.28 -6.24 -0.66
N MET A 137 -5.09 -5.47 -1.39
CA MET A 137 -4.86 -5.17 -2.79
C MET A 137 -5.28 -3.75 -3.12
N VAL A 138 -4.43 -3.06 -3.89
CA VAL A 138 -4.73 -1.78 -4.52
C VAL A 138 -4.59 -1.94 -6.02
N VAL A 139 -5.61 -1.51 -6.76
CA VAL A 139 -5.61 -1.41 -8.21
C VAL A 139 -5.94 0.03 -8.58
N MET A 140 -5.13 0.64 -9.44
CA MET A 140 -5.31 1.99 -9.96
C MET A 140 -5.40 1.96 -11.48
N LEU A 141 -6.28 2.79 -12.02
CA LEU A 141 -6.41 3.14 -13.43
C LEU A 141 -6.13 4.64 -13.55
N PRO A 142 -4.85 5.05 -13.66
CA PRO A 142 -4.47 6.45 -13.53
C PRO A 142 -5.04 7.34 -14.63
N ASP A 143 -5.27 6.78 -15.82
CA ASP A 143 -5.72 7.54 -16.99
C ASP A 143 -7.22 7.93 -16.89
N SER A 144 -7.99 7.23 -16.03
CA SER A 144 -9.41 7.54 -15.75
C SER A 144 -9.68 8.02 -14.32
N ASP A 145 -8.64 8.24 -13.52
CA ASP A 145 -8.73 8.66 -12.11
C ASP A 145 -9.60 7.71 -11.25
N ARG A 146 -9.38 6.40 -11.41
CA ARG A 146 -10.13 5.35 -10.70
C ARG A 146 -9.21 4.43 -9.94
N ALA A 147 -9.68 3.93 -8.80
CA ALA A 147 -9.00 2.90 -8.05
C ALA A 147 -9.98 1.99 -7.29
N VAL A 148 -9.52 0.80 -6.95
CA VAL A 148 -10.18 -0.18 -6.09
C VAL A 148 -9.21 -0.62 -5.00
N ILE A 149 -9.71 -0.68 -3.78
CA ILE A 149 -8.97 -1.15 -2.60
C ILE A 149 -9.74 -2.31 -1.98
N VAL A 150 -9.03 -3.37 -1.63
CA VAL A 150 -9.52 -4.53 -0.87
C VAL A 150 -8.59 -4.75 0.32
N LEU A 151 -9.15 -4.96 1.51
CA LEU A 151 -8.47 -5.26 2.78
C LEU A 151 -9.18 -6.43 3.48
#